data_AF-A0AAD1XMS4-F1
#
_entry.id   AF-A0AAD1XMS4-F1
#
_cell.length_a   1.000
_cell.length_b   1.000
_cell.length_c   1.000
_cell.angle_alpha   90.00
_cell.angle_beta   90.00
_cell.angle_gamma   90.00
#
_symmetry.space_group_name_H-M   'P 1'
#
loop_
_entity.id
_entity.type
_entity.pdbx_description
1 polymer ?
#
loop_
_entity_poly.entity_id
_entity_poly.type
_entity_poly.pdbx_seq_one_letter_code
_entity_poly.pdbx_strand_id
1 'polypeptide(L)'
;MAFDPFSFKTGYTKNWGWLYALIVLVPFLMVLAITFYVLSLLITDEDLYYKKKSYNNEYVYSTRSYEFSNLEMVAEVLPHSFLADENDRYLPFRFVNNTYFKDVTFDDGEQSKRARFEELSYQTTDDKSNLPHLIFKNEYVPFGDSRFLCLNLKYRSKDEPVAPYDKFNEVQNLPQCHGMKQEIWGEKDPTKGVNLLAWKEFGNQKLSNCKNGIIRDKICYEYAVMESICVIVEPTNDDPSQGWEFVTGCEEGGSTIKYKKASPGQEYTFDNIPIEVRAYREPFYEFETSSTNFGADLSYFGWLSRMCWALCLIAFICLLIFGCYRLNLPSHKDD
;
A
#
# COMPACT_ATOMS: atom_id res chain seq x y z
N MET A 1 3.94 30.46 -69.36
CA MET A 1 2.69 30.68 -68.59
C MET A 1 2.96 30.21 -67.17
N ALA A 2 3.14 31.14 -66.24
CA ALA A 2 3.25 30.81 -64.83
C ALA A 2 1.85 30.47 -64.33
N PHE A 3 1.64 29.21 -63.96
CA PHE A 3 0.48 28.81 -63.18
C PHE A 3 0.67 29.45 -61.80
N ASP A 4 -0.19 30.40 -61.46
CA ASP A 4 -0.20 31.00 -60.13
C ASP A 4 -1.20 30.18 -59.28
N PRO A 5 -0.73 29.21 -58.47
CA PRO A 5 -1.62 28.28 -57.76
C PRO A 5 -2.48 28.96 -56.69
N PHE A 6 -2.32 30.27 -56.48
CA PHE A 6 -3.05 31.05 -55.48
C PHE A 6 -4.10 32.01 -56.05
N SER A 7 -4.29 32.06 -57.38
CA SER A 7 -5.32 32.90 -58.00
C SER A 7 -6.70 32.22 -57.98
N PHE A 8 -7.31 32.10 -56.80
CA PHE A 8 -8.72 31.71 -56.67
C PHE A 8 -9.61 32.94 -56.79
N LYS A 9 -10.38 33.04 -57.88
CA LYS A 9 -11.39 34.09 -58.07
C LYS A 9 -12.42 34.05 -56.94
N THR A 10 -12.42 35.11 -56.14
CA THR A 10 -13.26 35.34 -54.97
C THR A 10 -14.70 35.71 -55.37
N GLY A 11 -15.50 34.73 -55.78
CA GLY A 11 -16.96 34.84 -55.84
C GLY A 11 -17.56 33.79 -54.91
N TYR A 12 -18.33 34.20 -53.89
CA TYR A 12 -18.76 33.40 -52.71
C TYR A 12 -17.71 33.20 -51.61
N THR A 13 -17.31 34.31 -50.99
CA THR A 13 -16.34 34.36 -49.88
C THR A 13 -17.02 34.73 -48.55
N LYS A 14 -17.68 33.78 -47.88
CA LYS A 14 -18.11 34.00 -46.48
C LYS A 14 -17.55 33.01 -45.46
N ASN A 15 -17.16 31.80 -45.84
CA ASN A 15 -16.80 30.75 -44.87
C ASN A 15 -15.39 30.14 -44.99
N TRP A 16 -14.51 30.65 -45.86
CA TRP A 16 -13.15 30.10 -46.01
C TRP A 16 -12.25 30.27 -44.78
N GLY A 17 -12.54 31.28 -43.93
CA GLY A 17 -11.81 31.49 -42.68
C GLY A 17 -11.89 30.30 -41.72
N TRP A 18 -13.03 29.59 -41.70
CA TRP A 18 -13.20 28.40 -40.85
C TRP A 18 -12.35 27.21 -41.32
N LEU A 19 -12.22 27.02 -42.62
CA LEU A 19 -11.38 25.96 -43.17
C LEU A 19 -9.90 26.20 -42.85
N TYR A 20 -9.44 27.45 -43.04
CA TYR A 20 -8.08 27.83 -42.69
C TYR A 20 -7.82 27.68 -41.18
N ALA A 21 -8.78 28.09 -40.34
CA ALA A 21 -8.69 27.89 -38.89
C ALA A 21 -8.54 26.41 -38.51
N LEU A 22 -9.31 25.51 -39.13
CA LEU A 22 -9.21 24.06 -38.87
C LEU A 22 -7.87 23.47 -39.33
N ILE A 23 -7.35 23.89 -40.49
CA ILE A 23 -6.05 23.44 -41.01
C ILE A 23 -4.90 23.83 -40.07
N VAL A 24 -4.98 25.00 -39.42
CA VAL A 24 -3.98 25.47 -38.46
C VAL A 24 -4.19 24.86 -37.06
N LEU A 25 -5.44 24.65 -36.64
CA LEU A 25 -5.78 24.14 -35.31
C LEU A 25 -5.34 22.68 -35.10
N VAL A 26 -5.49 21.82 -36.11
CA VAL A 26 -5.13 20.39 -36.03
C VAL A 26 -3.65 20.17 -35.67
N PRO A 27 -2.65 20.71 -36.40
CA PRO A 27 -1.25 20.52 -36.05
C PRO A 27 -0.89 21.18 -34.70
N PHE A 28 -1.52 22.31 -34.35
CA PHE A 28 -1.33 22.94 -33.05
C PHE A 28 -1.80 22.03 -31.90
N LEU A 29 -2.99 21.42 -32.02
CA LEU A 29 -3.50 20.47 -31.03
C LEU A 29 -2.64 19.21 -30.93
N MET A 30 -2.08 18.73 -32.05
CA MET A 30 -1.13 17.61 -32.02
C MET A 30 0.14 17.95 -31.24
N VAL A 31 0.74 19.12 -31.49
CA VAL A 31 1.95 19.57 -30.77
C VAL A 31 1.67 19.73 -29.27
N LEU A 32 0.51 20.27 -28.91
CA LEU A 32 0.08 20.35 -27.50
C LEU A 32 -0.10 18.95 -26.89
N ALA A 33 -0.75 18.02 -27.59
CA ALA A 33 -0.95 16.66 -27.11
C ALA A 33 0.38 15.95 -26.82
N ILE A 34 1.36 16.10 -27.72
CA ILE A 34 2.70 15.55 -27.57
C ILE A 34 3.43 16.22 -26.40
N THR A 35 3.36 17.55 -26.29
CA THR A 35 3.98 18.29 -25.18
C THR A 35 3.43 17.85 -23.84
N PHE A 36 2.11 17.74 -23.68
CA PHE A 36 1.50 17.25 -22.44
C PHE A 36 1.85 15.79 -22.15
N TYR A 37 1.97 14.96 -23.18
CA TYR A 37 2.42 13.58 -23.02
C TYR A 37 3.87 13.51 -22.51
N VAL A 38 4.78 14.28 -23.11
CA VAL A 38 6.19 14.34 -22.67
C VAL A 38 6.29 14.91 -21.26
N LEU A 39 5.56 15.98 -20.94
CA LEU A 39 5.52 16.52 -19.58
C LEU A 39 4.99 15.50 -18.58
N SER A 40 3.98 14.70 -18.95
CA SER A 40 3.49 13.61 -18.09
C SER A 40 4.55 12.53 -17.84
N LEU A 41 5.50 12.33 -18.76
CA LEU A 41 6.63 11.41 -18.60
C LEU A 41 7.80 12.02 -17.83
N LEU A 42 8.02 13.33 -17.91
CA LEU A 42 9.12 14.00 -17.21
C LEU A 42 8.82 14.23 -15.73
N ILE A 43 7.55 14.47 -15.39
CA ILE A 43 7.12 14.69 -14.00
C ILE A 43 7.08 13.35 -13.23
N THR A 44 7.00 12.20 -13.92
CA THR A 44 7.03 10.88 -13.27
C THR A 44 8.40 10.42 -12.80
N ASP A 45 9.50 11.12 -13.14
CA ASP A 45 10.85 10.55 -13.07
C ASP A 45 11.77 11.17 -11.99
N GLU A 46 11.26 11.99 -11.06
CA GLU A 46 12.09 12.61 -10.02
C GLU A 46 12.36 11.75 -8.77
N ASP A 47 11.90 10.50 -8.73
CA ASP A 47 12.47 9.55 -7.77
C ASP A 47 13.81 9.03 -8.31
N LEU A 48 14.89 9.70 -7.90
CA LEU A 48 16.28 9.38 -8.21
C LEU A 48 16.56 7.88 -8.07
N TYR A 49 16.62 7.21 -9.21
CA TYR A 49 16.96 5.81 -9.35
C TYR A 49 18.46 5.57 -9.10
N TYR A 50 18.79 4.88 -8.01
CA TYR A 50 20.11 4.36 -7.72
C TYR A 50 20.36 3.05 -8.47
N LYS A 51 21.42 3.02 -9.28
CA LYS A 51 21.79 1.86 -10.08
C LYS A 51 22.90 1.06 -9.39
N LYS A 52 22.57 -0.10 -8.81
CA LYS A 52 23.57 -1.02 -8.23
C LYS A 52 23.87 -2.15 -9.23
N LYS A 53 25.14 -2.25 -9.65
CA LYS A 53 25.62 -3.40 -10.44
C LYS A 53 25.98 -4.54 -9.49
N SER A 54 25.23 -5.63 -9.53
CA SER A 54 25.59 -6.89 -8.87
C SER A 54 25.89 -7.94 -9.94
N TYR A 55 27.17 -8.28 -10.08
CA TYR A 55 27.86 -9.26 -10.95
C TYR A 55 27.30 -9.74 -12.31
N ASN A 56 25.99 -9.77 -12.58
CA ASN A 56 25.36 -9.95 -13.90
C ASN A 56 23.97 -9.30 -14.07
N ASN A 57 23.37 -8.72 -13.02
CA ASN A 57 22.07 -8.07 -13.07
C ASN A 57 22.17 -6.60 -12.62
N GLU A 58 21.53 -5.71 -13.38
CA GLU A 58 21.36 -4.32 -12.99
C GLU A 58 20.02 -4.18 -12.27
N TYR A 59 20.07 -3.85 -10.98
CA TYR A 59 18.88 -3.51 -10.21
C TYR A 59 18.83 -2.00 -10.03
N VAL A 60 17.63 -1.46 -10.21
CA VAL A 60 17.32 -0.04 -10.13
C VAL A 60 16.42 0.14 -8.91
N TYR A 61 16.95 0.73 -7.85
CA TYR A 61 16.22 1.01 -6.60
C TYR A 61 16.09 2.52 -6.44
N SER A 62 15.04 3.03 -5.80
CA SER A 62 15.12 4.38 -5.25
C SER A 62 16.16 4.41 -4.13
N THR A 63 16.81 5.55 -3.89
CA THR A 63 17.78 5.68 -2.77
C THR A 63 17.16 5.26 -1.43
N ARG A 64 15.87 5.59 -1.21
CA ARG A 64 15.12 5.21 0.00
C ARG A 64 14.90 3.71 0.12
N SER A 65 14.54 3.04 -0.98
CA SER A 65 14.38 1.58 -0.99
C SER A 65 15.71 0.88 -0.73
N TYR A 66 16.82 1.44 -1.22
CA TYR A 66 18.15 0.91 -0.92
C TYR A 66 18.48 1.01 0.57
N GLU A 67 18.30 2.19 1.16
CA GLU A 67 18.57 2.43 2.59
C GLU A 67 17.68 1.56 3.48
N PHE A 68 16.39 1.41 3.12
CA PHE A 68 15.47 0.52 3.81
C PHE A 68 15.88 -0.95 3.69
N SER A 69 16.31 -1.40 2.51
CA SER A 69 16.79 -2.78 2.30
C SER A 69 18.03 -3.13 3.14
N ASN A 70 18.77 -2.10 3.55
CA ASN A 70 19.95 -2.24 4.41
C ASN A 70 19.61 -2.32 5.90
N LEU A 71 18.34 -2.33 6.28
CA LEU A 71 17.92 -2.46 7.66
C LEU A 71 17.66 -3.90 8.05
N GLU A 72 17.93 -4.21 9.30
CA GLU A 72 17.41 -5.36 10.01
C GLU A 72 16.40 -4.85 11.05
N MET A 73 15.17 -5.34 10.97
CA MET A 73 14.10 -4.97 11.89
C MET A 73 13.72 -6.14 12.79
N VAL A 74 13.38 -5.82 14.03
CA VAL A 74 12.88 -6.78 15.02
C VAL A 74 11.62 -6.22 15.64
N ALA A 75 10.64 -7.10 15.81
CA ALA A 75 9.39 -6.79 16.47
C ALA A 75 9.31 -7.49 17.82
N GLU A 76 8.97 -6.73 18.85
CA GLU A 76 8.78 -7.22 20.22
C GLU A 76 7.31 -7.07 20.61
N VAL A 77 6.65 -8.18 20.95
CA VAL A 77 5.23 -8.19 21.34
C VAL A 77 5.11 -8.39 22.84
N LEU A 78 4.52 -7.40 23.51
CA LEU A 78 4.23 -7.45 24.94
C LEU A 78 2.75 -7.79 25.20
N PRO A 79 2.45 -8.77 26.06
CA PRO A 79 1.09 -9.04 26.50
C PRO A 79 0.63 -8.03 27.55
N HIS A 80 -0.68 -7.84 27.65
CA HIS A 80 -1.28 -6.86 28.58
C HIS A 80 -1.72 -7.44 29.93
N SER A 81 -1.63 -8.74 30.22
CA SER A 81 -2.08 -9.30 31.53
C SER A 81 -1.39 -10.59 31.99
N PHE A 82 -1.16 -10.70 33.32
CA PHE A 82 -0.94 -11.97 34.03
C PHE A 82 -2.30 -12.65 34.27
N LEU A 83 -2.40 -13.95 34.03
CA LEU A 83 -3.52 -14.77 34.54
C LEU A 83 -3.25 -15.01 36.03
N ALA A 84 -3.83 -14.16 36.89
CA ALA A 84 -3.62 -14.22 38.34
C ALA A 84 -4.53 -15.23 39.06
N ASP A 85 -5.49 -15.87 38.38
CA ASP A 85 -6.48 -16.73 39.02
C ASP A 85 -6.19 -18.23 38.76
N GLU A 86 -6.17 -19.03 39.84
CA GLU A 86 -6.03 -20.49 39.76
C GLU A 86 -7.19 -21.16 39.02
N ASN A 87 -8.30 -20.45 38.78
CA ASN A 87 -9.42 -20.94 37.98
C ASN A 87 -9.24 -20.78 36.45
N ASP A 88 -8.23 -20.04 36.00
CA ASP A 88 -7.83 -20.00 34.58
C ASP A 88 -6.94 -21.21 34.17
N ARG A 89 -6.81 -22.22 35.07
CA ARG A 89 -6.02 -23.46 34.93
C ARG A 89 -6.37 -24.40 33.78
N TYR A 90 -7.28 -24.03 32.87
CA TYR A 90 -7.56 -24.82 31.65
C TYR A 90 -6.81 -24.34 30.41
N LEU A 91 -5.83 -23.44 30.54
CA LEU A 91 -4.87 -23.12 29.48
C LEU A 91 -3.43 -23.20 30.03
N PRO A 92 -2.68 -24.27 29.76
CA PRO A 92 -1.35 -24.47 30.34
C PRO A 92 -0.29 -23.61 29.62
N PHE A 93 -0.05 -22.41 30.14
CA PHE A 93 1.10 -21.59 29.73
C PHE A 93 2.01 -21.28 30.90
N ARG A 94 3.31 -21.51 30.68
CA ARG A 94 4.41 -21.11 31.55
C ARG A 94 5.10 -19.98 30.79
N PHE A 95 5.05 -18.76 31.33
CA PHE A 95 5.68 -17.60 30.71
C PHE A 95 7.21 -17.78 30.73
N VAL A 96 7.81 -17.82 29.54
CA VAL A 96 9.24 -17.64 29.34
C VAL A 96 9.42 -16.29 28.65
N ASN A 97 10.31 -15.48 29.22
CA ASN A 97 10.51 -14.07 28.94
C ASN A 97 10.95 -13.83 27.49
N ASN A 98 10.40 -12.78 26.86
CA ASN A 98 10.76 -12.20 25.55
C ASN A 98 10.48 -13.08 24.31
N THR A 99 9.47 -12.72 23.52
CA THR A 99 9.26 -13.30 22.18
C THR A 99 9.81 -12.32 21.15
N TYR A 100 10.92 -12.68 20.50
CA TYR A 100 11.50 -11.91 19.40
C TYR A 100 10.99 -12.46 18.06
N PHE A 101 10.31 -11.65 17.27
CA PHE A 101 10.04 -11.98 15.86
C PHE A 101 11.21 -11.47 15.03
N LYS A 102 11.99 -12.40 14.45
CA LYS A 102 13.23 -12.08 13.72
C LYS A 102 13.03 -11.94 12.20
N ASP A 103 11.87 -12.28 11.66
CA ASP A 103 11.68 -12.39 10.22
C ASP A 103 10.52 -11.52 9.73
N VAL A 104 10.87 -10.32 9.26
CA VAL A 104 9.99 -9.41 8.51
C VAL A 104 10.20 -9.68 7.02
N THR A 105 9.13 -9.99 6.31
CA THR A 105 9.18 -10.21 4.85
C THR A 105 9.05 -8.90 4.09
N PHE A 106 9.91 -8.70 3.09
CA PHE A 106 9.93 -7.53 2.20
C PHE A 106 9.43 -7.95 0.80
N ASP A 107 8.50 -7.20 0.22
CA ASP A 107 7.97 -7.43 -1.13
C ASP A 107 8.38 -6.27 -2.05
N ASP A 108 9.19 -6.54 -3.07
CA ASP A 108 9.72 -5.55 -4.02
C ASP A 108 9.09 -5.64 -5.42
N GLY A 109 8.06 -6.47 -5.63
CA GLY A 109 7.22 -6.46 -6.84
C GLY A 109 7.78 -7.14 -8.10
N GLU A 110 6.86 -7.82 -8.81
CA GLU A 110 6.96 -8.58 -10.08
C GLU A 110 7.96 -9.75 -10.23
N GLN A 111 9.03 -9.85 -9.43
CA GLN A 111 9.84 -11.09 -9.32
C GLN A 111 9.54 -11.93 -8.06
N SER A 112 8.38 -11.73 -7.43
CA SER A 112 7.89 -12.52 -6.29
C SER A 112 7.64 -14.02 -6.59
N LYS A 113 7.96 -14.50 -7.80
CA LYS A 113 8.12 -15.94 -8.07
C LYS A 113 9.48 -16.43 -7.56
N ARG A 114 9.50 -16.76 -6.27
CA ARG A 114 10.58 -17.47 -5.55
C ARG A 114 11.83 -16.61 -5.29
N ALA A 115 11.70 -15.57 -4.47
CA ALA A 115 12.65 -15.45 -3.37
C ALA A 115 12.36 -16.60 -2.41
N ARG A 116 12.91 -17.77 -2.75
CA ARG A 116 12.99 -18.88 -1.82
C ARG A 116 13.91 -18.34 -0.72
N PHE A 117 13.34 -17.98 0.42
CA PHE A 117 14.10 -17.89 1.65
C PHE A 117 14.90 -19.19 1.72
N GLU A 118 16.21 -19.11 1.53
CA GLU A 118 17.05 -20.18 2.04
C GLU A 118 16.79 -20.20 3.54
N GLU A 119 16.24 -21.33 3.98
CA GLU A 119 16.04 -21.68 5.39
C GLU A 119 17.29 -21.31 6.18
N LEU A 120 17.30 -20.12 6.78
CA LEU A 120 18.02 -19.90 8.02
C LEU A 120 17.00 -20.07 9.14
N SER A 121 16.54 -21.31 9.27
CA SER A 121 15.88 -21.77 10.49
C SER A 121 16.85 -21.58 11.64
N TYR A 122 16.73 -20.48 12.36
CA TYR A 122 16.90 -20.54 13.79
C TYR A 122 15.49 -20.60 14.35
N GLN A 123 15.01 -21.84 14.48
CA GLN A 123 13.95 -22.17 15.41
C GLN A 123 14.19 -21.37 16.69
N THR A 124 13.24 -20.51 17.06
CA THR A 124 13.07 -20.16 18.46
C THR A 124 12.70 -21.47 19.14
N THR A 125 13.66 -22.18 19.72
CA THR A 125 13.49 -23.52 20.30
C THR A 125 12.71 -23.52 21.62
N ASP A 126 11.71 -22.65 21.77
CA ASP A 126 10.75 -22.72 22.87
C ASP A 126 9.33 -22.44 22.33
N ASP A 127 8.71 -23.52 21.87
CA ASP A 127 7.57 -23.61 20.97
C ASP A 127 6.20 -23.34 21.64
N LYS A 128 6.03 -22.21 22.32
CA LYS A 128 4.71 -21.72 22.74
C LYS A 128 4.63 -20.21 22.60
N SER A 129 3.94 -19.71 21.57
CA SER A 129 3.69 -18.27 21.51
C SER A 129 2.87 -17.86 22.73
N ASN A 130 3.24 -16.75 23.36
CA ASN A 130 2.54 -16.21 24.53
C ASN A 130 1.29 -15.40 24.13
N LEU A 131 0.75 -15.66 22.94
CA LEU A 131 -0.41 -14.96 22.41
C LEU A 131 -1.70 -15.66 22.87
N PRO A 132 -2.79 -14.91 23.10
CA PRO A 132 -4.02 -15.50 23.61
C PRO A 132 -4.68 -16.40 22.55
N HIS A 133 -5.12 -17.60 22.92
CA HIS A 133 -5.81 -18.51 22.01
C HIS A 133 -7.31 -18.19 21.95
N LEU A 134 -7.92 -18.30 20.76
CA LEU A 134 -9.37 -18.20 20.61
C LEU A 134 -9.96 -19.58 20.35
N ILE A 135 -10.68 -20.13 21.32
CA ILE A 135 -11.48 -21.34 21.16
C ILE A 135 -12.90 -20.90 20.79
N PHE A 136 -13.28 -20.97 19.51
CA PHE A 136 -14.59 -20.51 19.05
C PHE A 136 -15.54 -21.69 18.82
N LYS A 137 -16.04 -22.29 19.91
CA LYS A 137 -16.90 -23.50 19.89
C LYS A 137 -18.25 -23.21 20.56
N ASN A 138 -19.27 -24.03 20.29
CA ASN A 138 -20.63 -23.79 20.83
C ASN A 138 -20.66 -23.80 22.37
N GLU A 139 -19.80 -24.60 22.99
CA GLU A 139 -19.70 -24.74 24.44
C GLU A 139 -18.99 -23.53 25.08
N TYR A 140 -18.13 -22.85 24.32
CA TYR A 140 -17.27 -21.78 24.80
C TYR A 140 -17.22 -20.62 23.79
N VAL A 141 -17.95 -19.55 24.11
CA VAL A 141 -17.99 -18.31 23.33
C VAL A 141 -17.38 -17.22 24.20
N PRO A 142 -16.15 -16.74 23.91
CA PRO A 142 -15.48 -15.75 24.74
C PRO A 142 -16.13 -14.38 24.55
N PHE A 143 -16.51 -13.71 25.63
CA PHE A 143 -17.17 -12.42 25.53
C PHE A 143 -16.16 -11.30 25.24
N GLY A 144 -16.46 -10.47 24.25
CA GLY A 144 -15.71 -9.28 23.90
C GLY A 144 -14.50 -9.50 23.02
N ASP A 145 -13.81 -8.39 22.78
CA ASP A 145 -12.51 -8.37 22.12
C ASP A 145 -11.44 -9.05 22.98
N SER A 146 -10.36 -9.48 22.33
CA SER A 146 -9.15 -9.90 23.05
C SER A 146 -8.58 -8.78 23.92
N ARG A 147 -7.66 -9.12 24.82
CA ARG A 147 -6.83 -8.11 25.47
C ARG A 147 -5.90 -7.47 24.44
N PHE A 148 -5.60 -6.18 24.66
CA PHE A 148 -4.60 -5.50 23.85
C PHE A 148 -3.24 -6.19 23.95
N LEU A 149 -2.49 -6.14 22.86
CA LEU A 149 -1.08 -6.49 22.80
C LEU A 149 -0.33 -5.24 22.32
N CYS A 150 0.94 -5.12 22.68
CA CYS A 150 1.78 -3.99 22.28
C CYS A 150 2.92 -4.48 21.40
N LEU A 151 2.93 -4.07 20.13
CA LEU A 151 3.99 -4.37 19.18
C LEU A 151 4.97 -3.19 19.11
N ASN A 152 6.12 -3.35 19.75
CA ASN A 152 7.22 -2.41 19.62
C ASN A 152 8.12 -2.81 18.44
N LEU A 153 8.50 -1.82 17.63
CA LEU A 153 9.36 -2.03 16.46
C LEU A 153 10.74 -1.43 16.73
N LYS A 154 11.77 -2.17 16.38
CA LYS A 154 13.16 -1.75 16.49
C LYS A 154 13.91 -2.06 15.20
N TYR A 155 14.93 -1.29 14.89
CA TYR A 155 15.73 -1.44 13.67
C TYR A 155 17.22 -1.24 13.93
N ARG A 156 18.07 -1.75 13.04
CA ARG A 156 19.50 -1.43 12.95
C ARG A 156 19.97 -1.49 11.51
N SER A 157 21.09 -0.85 11.19
CA SER A 157 21.73 -1.01 9.88
C SER A 157 22.50 -2.33 9.81
N LYS A 158 22.43 -3.03 8.68
CA LYS A 158 23.20 -4.26 8.42
C LYS A 158 24.71 -3.99 8.31
N ASP A 159 25.09 -2.77 7.95
CA ASP A 159 26.49 -2.36 7.83
C ASP A 159 27.13 -1.98 9.17
N GLU A 160 26.33 -1.81 10.24
CA GLU A 160 26.86 -1.51 11.56
C GLU A 160 27.56 -2.75 12.15
N PRO A 161 28.83 -2.62 12.59
CA PRO A 161 29.57 -3.74 13.15
C PRO A 161 28.87 -4.25 14.41
N VAL A 162 28.44 -5.52 14.38
CA VAL A 162 27.72 -6.16 15.50
C VAL A 162 28.63 -6.27 16.71
N ALA A 163 28.56 -5.32 17.65
CA ALA A 163 28.99 -5.62 19.01
C ALA A 163 27.99 -6.63 19.60
N PRO A 164 28.47 -7.61 20.40
CA PRO A 164 27.64 -8.72 20.91
C PRO A 164 26.46 -8.31 21.82
N TYR A 165 26.30 -7.02 22.09
CA TYR A 165 25.23 -6.44 22.91
C TYR A 165 24.49 -5.28 22.23
N ASP A 166 24.68 -5.10 20.92
CA ASP A 166 24.16 -3.92 20.24
C ASP A 166 22.65 -3.86 20.20
N LYS A 167 22.16 -2.71 20.67
CA LYS A 167 20.77 -2.36 20.85
C LYS A 167 20.21 -1.97 19.49
N PHE A 168 19.14 -2.63 19.07
CA PHE A 168 18.29 -2.08 18.02
C PHE A 168 17.77 -0.70 18.47
N ASN A 169 17.75 0.25 17.54
CA ASN A 169 17.13 1.55 17.73
C ASN A 169 15.61 1.42 17.70
N GLU A 170 14.90 2.11 18.58
CA GLU A 170 13.43 2.11 18.55
C GLU A 170 12.93 2.92 17.36
N VAL A 171 11.90 2.40 16.67
CA VAL A 171 11.15 3.18 15.69
C VAL A 171 10.43 4.31 16.41
N GLN A 172 10.63 5.53 15.90
CA GLN A 172 10.07 6.75 16.49
C GLN A 172 8.57 6.86 16.21
N ASN A 173 7.89 7.77 16.92
CA ASN A 173 6.46 8.07 16.73
C ASN A 173 5.48 6.88 16.87
N LEU A 174 5.93 5.76 17.43
CA LEU A 174 5.03 4.70 17.86
C LEU A 174 4.03 5.23 18.92
N PRO A 175 2.74 4.85 18.85
CA PRO A 175 1.75 5.29 19.82
C PRO A 175 2.03 4.72 21.21
N GLN A 176 1.47 5.33 22.25
CA GLN A 176 1.57 4.77 23.59
C GLN A 176 0.79 3.45 23.68
N CYS A 177 1.40 2.43 24.28
CA CYS A 177 0.72 1.15 24.42
C CYS A 177 -0.38 1.19 25.49
N HIS A 178 -1.47 0.50 25.21
CA HIS A 178 -2.64 0.48 26.06
C HIS A 178 -2.33 -0.19 27.40
N GLY A 179 -2.69 0.51 28.48
CA GLY A 179 -2.50 0.09 29.85
C GLY A 179 -1.05 -0.23 30.26
N MET A 180 -0.10 0.46 29.64
CA MET A 180 1.22 0.71 30.20
C MET A 180 1.10 1.16 31.69
N LYS A 181 1.96 0.64 32.57
CA LYS A 181 1.99 0.80 34.05
C LYS A 181 1.17 -0.21 34.87
N GLN A 182 0.67 -1.28 34.27
CA GLN A 182 0.18 -2.42 35.04
C GLN A 182 1.36 -3.23 35.61
N GLU A 183 1.15 -3.95 36.72
CA GLU A 183 2.17 -4.69 37.49
C GLU A 183 3.00 -5.71 36.66
N ILE A 184 2.58 -5.99 35.43
CA ILE A 184 3.20 -6.97 34.54
C ILE A 184 4.40 -6.40 33.77
N TRP A 185 4.41 -5.10 33.47
CA TRP A 185 5.45 -4.51 32.63
C TRP A 185 6.63 -4.06 33.49
N GLY A 186 7.80 -4.60 33.19
CA GLY A 186 9.04 -4.16 33.82
C GLY A 186 9.37 -2.71 33.48
N GLU A 187 10.17 -2.06 34.31
CA GLU A 187 10.63 -0.67 34.06
C GLU A 187 11.41 -0.51 32.75
N LYS A 188 11.89 -1.62 32.18
CA LYS A 188 12.67 -1.67 30.94
C LYS A 188 11.83 -2.02 29.70
N ASP A 189 10.57 -2.39 29.88
CA ASP A 189 9.72 -2.82 28.76
C ASP A 189 9.33 -1.61 27.91
N PRO A 190 9.25 -1.76 26.58
CA PRO A 190 8.87 -0.66 25.71
C PRO A 190 7.48 -0.14 26.05
N THR A 191 7.38 1.18 26.11
CA THR A 191 6.17 1.91 26.53
C THR A 191 5.33 2.39 25.35
N LYS A 192 5.92 2.33 24.16
CA LYS A 192 5.35 2.73 22.88
C LYS A 192 5.36 1.54 21.93
N GLY A 193 4.34 1.43 21.12
CA GLY A 193 4.14 0.33 20.19
C GLY A 193 2.73 0.34 19.62
N VAL A 194 2.53 -0.39 18.54
CA VAL A 194 1.22 -0.53 17.90
C VAL A 194 0.34 -1.42 18.77
N ASN A 195 -0.84 -0.91 19.14
CA ASN A 195 -1.81 -1.66 19.92
C ASN A 195 -2.54 -2.66 19.02
N LEU A 196 -2.46 -3.95 19.36
CA LEU A 196 -3.07 -5.03 18.60
C LEU A 196 -4.16 -5.74 19.41
N LEU A 197 -5.12 -6.33 18.69
CA LEU A 197 -6.11 -7.25 19.24
C LEU A 197 -5.99 -8.56 18.45
N ALA A 198 -5.77 -9.67 19.15
CA ALA A 198 -5.72 -10.99 18.53
C ALA A 198 -7.08 -11.36 17.88
N TRP A 199 -8.19 -10.94 18.51
CA TRP A 199 -9.51 -10.99 17.89
C TRP A 199 -10.39 -9.81 18.31
N LYS A 200 -11.39 -9.54 17.47
CA LYS A 200 -12.45 -8.54 17.69
C LYS A 200 -13.82 -9.20 17.60
N GLU A 201 -14.72 -8.86 18.51
CA GLU A 201 -16.14 -9.22 18.46
C GLU A 201 -16.90 -8.22 17.58
N PHE A 202 -17.65 -8.72 16.60
CA PHE A 202 -18.56 -7.92 15.78
C PHE A 202 -19.97 -8.06 16.35
N GLY A 203 -20.26 -7.27 17.39
CA GLY A 203 -21.53 -7.35 18.13
C GLY A 203 -22.77 -6.94 17.32
N ASN A 204 -23.85 -7.70 17.53
CA ASN A 204 -25.27 -7.38 17.30
C ASN A 204 -25.79 -7.28 15.86
N GLN A 205 -25.71 -8.37 15.10
CA GLN A 205 -26.65 -8.57 13.98
C GLN A 205 -27.95 -9.22 14.47
N LYS A 206 -29.09 -8.85 13.84
CA LYS A 206 -30.36 -9.56 14.03
C LYS A 206 -30.16 -11.06 13.78
N LEU A 207 -30.77 -11.91 14.62
CA LEU A 207 -30.73 -13.39 14.56
C LEU A 207 -30.77 -13.99 13.15
N SER A 208 -31.50 -13.37 12.22
CA SER A 208 -31.67 -13.86 10.84
C SER A 208 -30.38 -13.90 10.01
N ASN A 209 -29.32 -13.19 10.41
CA ASN A 209 -28.10 -13.03 9.61
C ASN A 209 -26.86 -13.71 10.21
N CYS A 210 -27.00 -14.54 11.25
CA CYS A 210 -25.90 -15.23 11.92
C CYS A 210 -25.34 -16.39 11.10
N LYS A 211 -24.65 -16.10 9.98
CA LYS A 211 -24.11 -17.14 9.10
C LYS A 211 -22.79 -17.72 9.59
N ASN A 212 -21.93 -16.88 10.17
CA ASN A 212 -20.57 -17.24 10.60
C ASN A 212 -20.38 -17.04 12.11
N GLY A 213 -21.49 -17.01 12.86
CA GLY A 213 -21.49 -16.77 14.30
C GLY A 213 -22.09 -17.93 15.09
N ILE A 214 -21.94 -17.85 16.41
CA ILE A 214 -22.59 -18.76 17.36
C ILE A 214 -23.73 -18.02 18.03
N ILE A 215 -24.94 -18.59 18.01
CA ILE A 215 -26.11 -17.98 18.66
C ILE A 215 -26.18 -18.48 20.11
N ARG A 216 -26.12 -17.56 21.08
CA ARG A 216 -26.32 -17.84 22.51
C ARG A 216 -27.21 -16.76 23.12
N ASP A 217 -28.24 -17.16 23.85
CA ASP A 217 -29.19 -16.25 24.50
C ASP A 217 -29.79 -15.18 23.57
N LYS A 218 -30.12 -15.57 22.32
CA LYS A 218 -30.65 -14.70 21.25
C LYS A 218 -29.64 -13.65 20.72
N ILE A 219 -28.37 -13.74 21.10
CA ILE A 219 -27.28 -12.91 20.61
C ILE A 219 -26.44 -13.76 19.64
N CYS A 220 -26.11 -13.20 18.48
CA CYS A 220 -25.18 -13.80 17.53
C CYS A 220 -23.78 -13.26 17.79
N TYR A 221 -22.85 -14.15 18.14
CA TYR A 221 -21.45 -13.81 18.36
C TYR A 221 -20.66 -14.12 17.09
N GLU A 222 -20.15 -13.08 16.43
CA GLU A 222 -19.23 -13.19 15.30
C GLU A 222 -17.89 -12.58 15.70
N TYR A 223 -16.80 -13.22 15.29
CA TYR A 223 -15.45 -12.72 15.54
C TYR A 223 -14.69 -12.54 14.25
N ALA A 224 -13.72 -11.63 14.26
CA ALA A 224 -12.62 -11.69 13.31
C ALA A 224 -11.30 -11.83 14.08
N VAL A 225 -10.48 -12.74 13.60
CA VAL A 225 -9.17 -13.08 14.13
C VAL A 225 -8.10 -12.38 13.32
N MET A 226 -7.04 -11.95 13.99
CA MET A 226 -5.86 -11.39 13.37
C MET A 226 -5.24 -12.41 12.41
N GLU A 227 -5.04 -12.00 11.16
CA GLU A 227 -4.44 -12.81 10.09
C GLU A 227 -3.01 -12.37 9.80
N SER A 228 -2.78 -11.06 9.71
CA SER A 228 -1.46 -10.45 9.48
C SER A 228 -1.37 -9.07 10.12
N ILE A 229 -0.15 -8.61 10.34
CA ILE A 229 0.15 -7.24 10.79
C ILE A 229 0.95 -6.57 9.67
N CYS A 230 0.57 -5.35 9.29
CA CYS A 230 1.33 -4.57 8.34
C CYS A 230 1.50 -3.12 8.78
N VAL A 231 2.74 -2.64 8.80
CA VAL A 231 3.10 -1.30 9.26
C VAL A 231 3.95 -0.57 8.23
N ILE A 232 3.80 0.74 8.16
CA ILE A 232 4.56 1.63 7.29
C ILE A 232 5.48 2.50 8.14
N VAL A 233 6.75 2.54 7.76
CA VAL A 233 7.77 3.37 8.40
C VAL A 233 8.46 4.26 7.38
N GLU A 234 8.96 5.41 7.81
CA GLU A 234 9.67 6.36 6.96
C GLU A 234 10.94 6.89 7.64
N PRO A 235 11.93 7.36 6.88
CA PRO A 235 13.11 7.99 7.47
C PRO A 235 12.73 9.30 8.15
N THR A 236 13.21 9.50 9.37
CA THR A 236 12.99 10.73 10.14
C THR A 236 13.57 11.94 9.41
N ASN A 237 12.75 12.96 9.16
CA ASN A 237 13.14 14.18 8.42
C ASN A 237 13.76 13.92 7.03
N ASP A 238 13.29 12.89 6.32
CA ASP A 238 13.83 12.46 5.02
C ASP A 238 15.31 12.00 5.06
N ASP A 239 15.87 11.76 6.25
CA ASP A 239 17.26 11.35 6.46
C ASP A 239 17.32 10.05 7.29
N PRO A 240 17.53 8.88 6.66
CA PRO A 240 17.55 7.60 7.37
C PRO A 240 18.68 7.46 8.38
N SER A 241 19.69 8.34 8.34
CA SER A 241 20.73 8.38 9.38
C SER A 241 20.20 8.93 10.72
N GLN A 242 19.11 9.72 10.70
CA GLN A 242 18.45 10.24 11.90
C GLN A 242 17.48 9.23 12.52
N GLY A 243 17.03 8.28 11.72
CA GLY A 243 16.28 7.12 12.15
C GLY A 243 15.04 6.86 11.33
N TRP A 244 14.16 6.04 11.90
CA TRP A 244 12.92 5.63 11.25
C TRP A 244 11.73 5.91 12.17
N GLU A 245 10.65 6.41 11.61
CA GLU A 245 9.42 6.73 12.32
C GLU A 245 8.24 5.93 11.79
N PHE A 246 7.32 5.57 12.69
CA PHE A 246 6.08 4.92 12.35
C PHE A 246 5.10 5.93 11.76
N VAL A 247 4.54 5.59 10.60
CA VAL A 247 3.56 6.45 9.89
C VAL A 247 2.14 5.96 10.15
N THR A 248 1.83 4.73 9.72
CA THR A 248 0.48 4.14 9.76
C THR A 248 0.55 2.63 9.49
N GLY A 249 -0.59 1.94 9.46
CA GLY A 249 -0.67 0.58 8.91
C GLY A 249 -0.82 0.54 7.40
N CYS A 250 -0.44 -0.56 6.76
CA CYS A 250 -0.49 -0.70 5.29
C CYS A 250 -1.78 -1.35 4.76
N GLU A 251 -2.68 -1.80 5.63
CA GLU A 251 -3.96 -2.36 5.22
C GLU A 251 -4.96 -1.25 4.84
N GLU A 252 -6.11 -1.64 4.28
CA GLU A 252 -7.18 -0.71 3.89
C GLU A 252 -7.54 0.27 5.03
N GLY A 253 -7.62 1.55 4.69
CA GLY A 253 -7.93 2.62 5.65
C GLY A 253 -6.81 2.93 6.64
N GLY A 254 -5.57 2.48 6.39
CA GLY A 254 -4.43 2.72 7.28
C GLY A 254 -4.40 1.78 8.50
N SER A 255 -5.16 0.68 8.46
CA SER A 255 -5.17 -0.30 9.55
C SER A 255 -3.83 -1.04 9.61
N THR A 256 -3.35 -1.30 10.82
CA THR A 256 -2.12 -2.07 11.05
C THR A 256 -2.35 -3.58 11.06
N ILE A 257 -3.61 -4.00 11.09
CA ILE A 257 -3.98 -5.41 11.26
C ILE A 257 -5.00 -5.78 10.20
N LYS A 258 -4.73 -6.91 9.56
CA LYS A 258 -5.71 -7.61 8.74
C LYS A 258 -6.47 -8.60 9.58
N TYR A 259 -7.80 -8.51 9.55
CA TYR A 259 -8.67 -9.46 10.24
C TYR A 259 -9.38 -10.35 9.24
N LYS A 260 -9.47 -11.64 9.60
CA LYS A 260 -10.26 -12.64 8.88
C LYS A 260 -11.40 -13.11 9.76
N LYS A 261 -12.58 -13.33 9.16
CA LYS A 261 -13.73 -13.85 9.90
C LYS A 261 -13.44 -15.22 10.50
N ALA A 262 -13.70 -15.36 11.79
CA ALA A 262 -13.64 -16.64 12.48
C ALA A 262 -14.77 -17.56 12.01
N SER A 263 -14.51 -18.85 12.03
CA SER A 263 -15.45 -19.91 11.68
C SER A 263 -15.81 -20.70 12.95
N PRO A 264 -17.11 -20.90 13.25
CA PRO A 264 -17.52 -21.70 14.38
C PRO A 264 -16.92 -23.11 14.35
N GLY A 265 -16.56 -23.63 15.52
CA GLY A 265 -15.95 -24.95 15.69
C GLY A 265 -14.42 -24.96 15.56
N GLN A 266 -13.80 -23.84 15.18
CA GLN A 266 -12.35 -23.73 15.03
C GLN A 266 -11.67 -23.21 16.30
N GLU A 267 -10.41 -23.59 16.45
CA GLU A 267 -9.49 -23.05 17.44
C GLU A 267 -8.40 -22.28 16.69
N TYR A 268 -8.16 -21.05 17.11
CA TYR A 268 -7.17 -20.18 16.51
C TYR A 268 -6.02 -19.98 17.48
N THR A 269 -4.84 -20.38 17.03
CA THR A 269 -3.56 -20.05 17.66
C THR A 269 -2.89 -18.97 16.82
N PHE A 270 -2.16 -18.07 17.48
CA PHE A 270 -1.53 -16.92 16.83
C PHE A 270 -0.01 -17.09 16.74
N ASP A 271 0.46 -18.33 16.69
CA ASP A 271 1.90 -18.64 16.79
C ASP A 271 2.73 -18.13 15.60
N ASN A 272 2.08 -17.93 14.44
CA ASN A 272 2.74 -17.60 13.17
C ASN A 272 2.03 -16.45 12.45
N ILE A 273 1.80 -15.34 13.14
CA ILE A 273 1.22 -14.15 12.50
C ILE A 273 2.32 -13.43 11.71
N PRO A 274 2.20 -13.33 10.37
CA PRO A 274 3.17 -12.60 9.56
C PRO A 274 3.12 -11.12 9.92
N ILE A 275 4.30 -10.53 10.11
CA ILE A 275 4.51 -9.10 10.34
C ILE A 275 5.24 -8.55 9.12
N GLU A 276 4.57 -7.65 8.42
CA GLU A 276 5.10 -6.95 7.25
C GLU A 276 5.43 -5.51 7.63
N VAL A 277 6.62 -5.04 7.26
CA VAL A 277 7.03 -3.64 7.43
C VAL A 277 7.40 -3.10 6.05
N ARG A 278 6.73 -2.03 5.63
CA ARG A 278 6.96 -1.35 4.34
C ARG A 278 7.58 0.02 4.55
N ALA A 279 8.38 0.48 3.59
CA ALA A 279 8.82 1.87 3.57
C ALA A 279 7.72 2.79 3.00
N TYR A 280 7.57 3.98 3.57
CA TYR A 280 6.71 5.02 3.03
C TYR A 280 7.24 5.47 1.66
N ARG A 281 6.36 5.51 0.65
CA ARG A 281 6.66 5.77 -0.77
C ARG A 281 7.44 4.65 -1.48
N GLU A 282 7.14 3.40 -1.18
CA GLU A 282 7.37 2.38 -2.20
C GLU A 282 6.46 2.69 -3.41
N PRO A 283 6.99 2.74 -4.64
CA PRO A 283 6.21 3.09 -5.83
C PRO A 283 5.00 2.17 -6.02
N PHE A 284 5.03 0.96 -5.44
CA PHE A 284 3.88 0.05 -5.37
C PHE A 284 2.76 0.51 -4.42
N TYR A 285 3.09 1.02 -3.23
CA TYR A 285 2.09 1.53 -2.30
C TYR A 285 1.42 2.79 -2.84
N GLU A 286 2.21 3.64 -3.50
CA GLU A 286 1.65 4.75 -4.26
C GLU A 286 0.74 4.20 -5.35
N PHE A 287 1.11 3.22 -6.17
CA PHE A 287 0.20 2.72 -7.22
C PHE A 287 -1.16 2.21 -6.71
N GLU A 288 -1.18 1.52 -5.56
CA GLU A 288 -2.40 0.92 -5.00
C GLU A 288 -3.30 1.96 -4.30
N THR A 289 -2.73 2.83 -3.46
CA THR A 289 -3.47 3.90 -2.77
C THR A 289 -3.72 5.14 -3.64
N SER A 290 -2.88 5.37 -4.66
CA SER A 290 -2.98 6.48 -5.60
C SER A 290 -3.83 6.22 -6.83
N SER A 291 -4.40 5.01 -6.96
CA SER A 291 -5.54 4.77 -7.87
C SER A 291 -6.65 5.82 -7.74
N THR A 292 -6.65 6.62 -6.66
CA THR A 292 -7.55 7.78 -6.50
C THR A 292 -6.91 9.17 -6.57
N ASN A 293 -5.63 9.41 -6.23
CA ASN A 293 -5.14 10.80 -6.01
C ASN A 293 -3.75 11.19 -6.56
N PHE A 294 -2.72 10.34 -6.58
CA PHE A 294 -1.45 10.68 -7.27
C PHE A 294 -1.61 10.59 -8.79
N GLY A 295 -2.61 9.82 -9.22
CA GLY A 295 -3.21 9.94 -10.52
C GLY A 295 -3.80 11.33 -10.77
N ALA A 296 -4.22 12.18 -9.82
CA ALA A 296 -4.92 13.42 -10.18
C ALA A 296 -4.04 14.38 -10.99
N ASP A 297 -2.81 14.71 -10.54
CA ASP A 297 -1.95 15.69 -11.20
C ASP A 297 -1.25 15.16 -12.46
N LEU A 298 -0.77 13.92 -12.43
CA LEU A 298 -0.25 13.25 -13.63
C LEU A 298 -1.36 12.82 -14.59
N SER A 299 -2.55 12.49 -14.08
CA SER A 299 -3.73 12.34 -14.93
C SER A 299 -4.16 13.66 -15.48
N TYR A 300 -3.94 14.83 -14.86
CA TYR A 300 -4.34 16.09 -15.51
C TYR A 300 -3.57 16.27 -16.82
N PHE A 301 -2.24 16.10 -16.82
CA PHE A 301 -1.46 16.16 -18.08
C PHE A 301 -1.78 15.00 -19.04
N GLY A 302 -1.90 13.77 -18.53
CA GLY A 302 -2.28 12.61 -19.35
C GLY A 302 -3.72 12.67 -19.90
N TRP A 303 -4.65 13.28 -19.18
CA TRP A 303 -6.04 13.52 -19.56
C TRP A 303 -6.14 14.68 -20.53
N LEU A 304 -5.42 15.78 -20.29
CA LEU A 304 -5.30 16.90 -21.23
C LEU A 304 -4.72 16.43 -22.57
N SER A 305 -3.68 15.58 -22.54
CA SER A 305 -3.13 14.96 -23.76
C SER A 305 -4.19 14.12 -24.50
N ARG A 306 -4.92 13.25 -23.78
CA ARG A 306 -6.03 12.45 -24.36
C ARG A 306 -7.16 13.33 -24.93
N MET A 307 -7.49 14.44 -24.27
CA MET A 307 -8.48 15.40 -24.76
C MET A 307 -8.00 16.13 -26.01
N CYS A 308 -6.73 16.54 -26.07
CA CYS A 308 -6.14 17.12 -27.28
C CYS A 308 -6.15 16.14 -28.46
N TRP A 309 -5.84 14.86 -28.23
CA TRP A 309 -5.95 13.81 -29.25
C TRP A 309 -7.39 13.61 -29.74
N ALA A 310 -8.37 13.57 -28.82
CA ALA A 310 -9.78 13.44 -29.17
C ALA A 310 -10.27 14.64 -30.01
N LEU A 311 -9.93 15.87 -29.60
CA LEU A 311 -10.28 17.08 -30.35
C LEU A 311 -9.60 17.13 -31.73
N CYS A 312 -8.34 16.68 -31.82
CA CYS A 312 -7.62 16.56 -33.08
C CYS A 312 -8.33 15.58 -34.04
N LEU A 313 -8.77 14.42 -33.54
CA LEU A 313 -9.50 13.42 -34.33
C LEU A 313 -10.85 13.95 -34.81
N ILE A 314 -11.61 14.66 -33.96
CA ILE A 314 -12.88 15.30 -34.33
C ILE A 314 -12.64 16.35 -35.43
N ALA A 315 -11.65 17.22 -35.25
CA ALA A 315 -11.31 18.25 -36.24
C ALA A 315 -10.90 17.65 -37.59
N PHE A 316 -10.14 16.56 -37.58
CA PHE A 316 -9.74 15.83 -38.78
C PHE A 316 -10.95 15.20 -39.50
N ILE A 317 -11.87 14.55 -38.78
CA ILE A 317 -13.11 14.01 -39.37
C ILE A 317 -13.95 15.13 -40.00
N CYS A 318 -14.08 16.28 -39.33
CA CYS A 318 -14.79 17.44 -39.88
C CYS A 318 -14.15 17.95 -41.19
N LEU A 319 -12.81 17.97 -41.28
CA LEU A 319 -12.10 18.32 -42.51
C LEU A 319 -12.36 17.32 -43.65
N LEU A 320 -12.37 16.02 -43.35
CA LEU A 320 -12.70 14.97 -44.33
C LEU A 320 -14.13 15.11 -44.85
N ILE A 321 -15.10 15.27 -43.96
CA ILE A 321 -16.51 15.46 -44.32
C ILE A 321 -16.66 16.69 -45.22
N PHE A 322 -16.06 17.82 -44.83
CA PHE A 322 -16.11 19.05 -45.62
C PHE A 322 -15.45 18.88 -47.00
N GLY A 323 -14.31 18.19 -47.05
CA GLY A 323 -13.61 17.84 -48.30
C GLY A 323 -14.48 17.00 -49.22
N CYS A 324 -15.12 15.94 -48.71
CA CYS A 324 -16.03 15.09 -49.48
C CYS A 324 -17.26 15.86 -50.00
N TYR A 325 -17.88 16.71 -49.17
CA TYR A 325 -19.00 17.56 -49.61
C TYR A 325 -18.60 18.51 -50.72
N ARG A 326 -17.39 19.08 -50.66
CA ARG A 326 -16.88 19.98 -51.71
C ARG A 326 -16.60 19.27 -53.02
N LEU A 327 -16.03 18.06 -52.97
CA LEU A 327 -15.72 17.27 -54.15
C LEU A 327 -16.99 16.77 -54.88
N ASN A 328 -18.10 16.60 -54.15
CA ASN A 328 -19.39 16.18 -54.71
C ASN A 328 -20.27 17.31 -55.23
N LEU A 329 -19.83 18.58 -55.19
CA LEU A 329 -20.59 19.66 -55.83
C LEU A 329 -20.50 19.47 -57.35
N PRO A 330 -21.63 19.23 -58.05
CA PRO A 330 -21.62 19.07 -59.49
C PRO A 330 -21.01 20.34 -60.11
N SER A 331 -20.00 20.16 -60.96
CA SER A 331 -19.45 21.24 -61.78
C SER A 331 -20.60 21.81 -62.59
N HIS A 332 -21.19 22.91 -62.13
CA HIS A 332 -22.13 23.68 -62.92
C HIS A 332 -21.33 24.11 -64.16
N LYS A 333 -21.61 23.45 -65.30
CA LYS A 333 -21.14 23.95 -66.58
C LYS A 333 -21.95 25.21 -66.80
N ASP A 334 -21.27 26.35 -66.66
CA ASP A 334 -21.79 27.62 -67.15
C ASP A 334 -21.82 27.51 -68.67
N ASP A 335 -23.02 27.36 -69.24
CA ASP A 335 -23.29 27.57 -70.66
C ASP A 335 -23.44 29.07 -70.95
#